data_AF-A0A1G8H8V6-F1
#
_entry.id   AF-A0A1G8H8V6-F1
#
_cell.length_a   1.000
_cell.length_b   1.000
_cell.length_c   1.000
_cell.angle_alpha   90.00
_cell.angle_beta   90.00
_cell.angle_gamma   90.00
#
_symmetry.space_group_name_H-M   'P 1'
#
loop_
_entity.id
_entity.type
_entity.pdbx_description
1 polymer ?
#
loop_
_entity_poly.entity_id
_entity_poly.type
_entity_poly.pdbx_seq_one_letter_code
_entity_poly.pdbx_strand_id
1 'polypeptide(L)'
;MYINFTPHKANVNNSNASSCANIFEYLEKEEQGFVQEESIFKDENKESIGFFDQQNINIPKNTVIENIDNNRGKRGIKESNFYMVNISPSYLEQKHLLKRIDQFLEDKMKNEKIKLFDKDLANVRDVMMRDMLMNYSREVMKEYAKNFDREINGKKITDENLMYYGRVETQRTYNFKDSQVLVNKKLFKKIEKTKDVKRIKILQESLYKDYFSGEVIKEGVAKGVVNYHVHIVVSRHDRTNDPRSKISLSPMSKYREQNSQLNNQNILAPK
;
A
#
# COMPACT_ATOMS: atom_id res chain seq x y z
N MET A 1 1.15 -4.08 -14.61
CA MET A 1 1.23 -3.81 -13.17
C MET A 1 0.76 -5.05 -12.45
N TYR A 2 1.37 -5.42 -11.33
CA TYR A 2 0.92 -6.57 -10.53
C TYR A 2 -0.08 -6.10 -9.46
N ILE A 3 -1.22 -6.78 -9.35
CA ILE A 3 -2.26 -6.51 -8.35
C ILE A 3 -2.49 -7.80 -7.57
N ASN A 4 -2.47 -7.73 -6.24
CA ASN A 4 -2.76 -8.88 -5.39
C ASN A 4 -3.71 -8.52 -4.24
N PHE A 5 -4.48 -9.52 -3.81
CA PHE A 5 -5.44 -9.41 -2.70
C PHE A 5 -4.93 -10.25 -1.53
N THR A 6 -4.76 -9.63 -0.38
CA THR A 6 -4.30 -10.32 0.84
C THR A 6 -5.41 -10.31 1.88
N PRO A 7 -5.98 -11.48 2.22
CA PRO A 7 -6.95 -11.56 3.31
C PRO A 7 -6.22 -11.32 4.64
N HIS A 8 -6.73 -10.39 5.44
CA HIS A 8 -6.27 -10.27 6.81
C HIS A 8 -6.90 -11.38 7.67
N LYS A 9 -6.06 -12.06 8.45
CA LYS A 9 -6.46 -13.10 9.39
C LYS A 9 -6.37 -12.53 10.80
N ALA A 10 -7.52 -12.30 11.43
CA ALA A 10 -7.55 -11.86 12.82
C ALA A 10 -7.00 -12.97 13.73
N ASN A 11 -6.16 -12.61 14.70
CA ASN A 11 -5.73 -13.57 15.72
C ASN A 11 -6.88 -13.77 16.73
N VAL A 12 -7.40 -14.98 16.80
CA VAL A 12 -8.56 -15.35 17.64
C VAL A 12 -8.31 -15.10 19.14
N ASN A 13 -7.04 -15.06 19.55
CA ASN A 13 -6.61 -14.87 20.94
C ASN A 13 -6.33 -13.41 21.32
N ASN A 14 -6.47 -12.46 20.39
CA ASN A 14 -6.25 -11.04 20.65
C ASN A 14 -7.26 -10.19 19.86
N SER A 15 -8.23 -9.57 20.54
CA SER A 15 -9.28 -8.74 19.90
C SER A 15 -8.71 -7.58 19.09
N ASN A 16 -7.57 -7.02 19.53
CA ASN A 16 -6.87 -5.95 18.81
C ASN A 16 -6.27 -6.46 17.50
N ALA A 17 -6.04 -7.77 17.35
CA ALA A 17 -5.54 -8.37 16.12
C ALA A 17 -6.57 -8.39 14.98
N SER A 18 -7.79 -7.90 15.17
CA SER A 18 -8.78 -7.70 14.11
C SER A 18 -8.79 -6.26 13.55
N SER A 19 -8.11 -5.33 14.24
CA SER A 19 -8.00 -3.91 13.89
C SER A 19 -7.01 -3.71 12.74
N CYS A 20 -7.33 -2.77 11.85
CA CYS A 20 -6.40 -2.35 10.80
C CYS A 20 -5.23 -1.51 11.35
N ALA A 21 -5.29 -1.04 12.61
CA ALA A 21 -4.20 -0.32 13.27
C ALA A 21 -2.88 -1.09 13.25
N ASN A 22 -2.90 -2.43 13.45
CA ASN A 22 -1.68 -3.25 13.43
C ASN A 22 -0.99 -3.27 12.07
N ILE A 23 -1.75 -3.13 10.98
CA ILE A 23 -1.17 -3.05 9.63
C ILE A 23 -0.46 -1.72 9.47
N PHE A 24 -1.08 -0.64 9.93
CA PHE A 24 -0.47 0.68 9.84
C PHE A 24 0.73 0.82 10.79
N GLU A 25 0.73 0.18 11.96
CA GLU A 25 1.93 0.08 12.79
C GLU A 25 3.03 -0.76 12.13
N TYR A 26 2.67 -1.82 11.40
CA TYR A 26 3.64 -2.60 10.64
C TYR A 26 4.25 -1.78 9.50
N LEU A 27 3.42 -1.09 8.72
CA LEU A 27 3.85 -0.20 7.64
C LEU A 27 4.74 0.94 8.19
N GLU A 28 4.33 1.57 9.30
CA GLU A 28 5.14 2.62 9.95
C GLU A 28 6.44 2.11 10.56
N LYS A 29 6.50 0.87 11.08
CA LYS A 29 7.76 0.29 11.57
C LYS A 29 8.74 0.02 10.42
N GLU A 30 8.26 -0.28 9.22
CA GLU A 30 9.11 -0.32 8.03
C GLU A 30 9.67 1.08 7.68
N GLU A 31 8.96 2.15 8.03
CA GLU A 31 9.36 3.56 7.84
C GLU A 31 10.23 4.15 8.97
N GLN A 32 10.09 3.72 10.23
CA GLN A 32 10.80 4.29 11.39
C GLN A 32 12.25 3.82 11.55
N GLY A 33 12.71 2.81 10.80
CA GLY A 33 14.14 2.45 10.72
C GLY A 33 15.02 3.53 10.06
N PHE A 34 14.40 4.62 9.60
CA PHE A 34 15.02 5.73 8.92
C PHE A 34 15.08 6.96 9.83
N VAL A 35 16.26 7.26 10.37
CA VAL A 35 16.60 8.64 10.72
C VAL A 35 16.89 9.34 9.39
N GLN A 36 15.90 10.03 8.82
CA GLN A 36 16.14 11.01 7.76
C GLN A 36 16.53 12.33 8.42
N GLU A 37 17.81 12.65 8.48
CA GLU A 37 18.22 14.00 8.91
C GLU A 37 17.92 15.08 7.84
N GLU A 38 17.65 14.73 6.58
CA GLU A 38 17.66 15.73 5.48
C GLU A 38 16.54 15.63 4.41
N SER A 39 15.37 15.06 4.73
CA SER A 39 14.16 15.36 3.95
C SER A 39 13.62 16.74 4.32
N ILE A 40 13.50 17.65 3.34
CA ILE A 40 13.00 19.04 3.53
C ILE A 40 11.46 19.11 3.69
N PHE A 41 10.74 17.98 3.66
CA PHE A 41 9.42 17.92 4.29
C PHE A 41 9.53 17.88 5.83
N LYS A 42 10.39 18.75 6.40
CA LYS A 42 10.24 19.22 7.79
C LYS A 42 9.14 20.28 7.76
N ASP A 43 7.91 19.84 7.48
CA ASP A 43 6.78 20.54 8.06
C ASP A 43 6.86 20.26 9.56
N GLU A 44 6.79 21.30 10.37
CA GLU A 44 6.80 21.20 11.84
C GLU A 44 5.60 20.37 12.36
N ASN A 45 4.63 20.11 11.48
CA ASN A 45 3.57 19.13 11.61
C ASN A 45 3.97 17.79 10.97
N LYS A 46 4.39 16.89 11.83
CA LYS A 46 4.81 15.50 11.62
C LYS A 46 3.71 14.58 11.04
N GLU A 47 2.97 14.98 10.01
CA GLU A 47 2.03 14.08 9.33
C GLU A 47 2.70 13.47 8.09
N SER A 48 2.99 12.17 8.19
CA SER A 48 3.16 11.29 7.04
C SER A 48 2.12 11.63 5.96
N ILE A 49 2.49 11.62 4.67
CA ILE A 49 1.53 11.73 3.56
C ILE A 49 0.33 10.83 3.85
N GLY A 50 -0.83 11.47 4.01
CA GLY A 50 -2.05 10.82 4.50
C GLY A 50 -2.63 9.86 3.46
N PHE A 51 -3.71 9.19 3.86
CA PHE A 51 -4.41 8.25 3.00
C PHE A 51 -5.26 8.97 1.95
N PHE A 52 -5.59 8.27 0.88
CA PHE A 52 -6.59 8.71 -0.10
C PHE A 52 -7.76 7.74 -0.13
N ASP A 53 -8.93 8.24 -0.52
CA ASP A 53 -10.08 7.42 -0.90
C ASP A 53 -10.50 7.75 -2.35
N GLN A 54 -11.75 7.47 -2.72
CA GLN A 54 -12.31 7.77 -4.04
C GLN A 54 -12.13 9.24 -4.45
N GLN A 55 -12.22 10.18 -3.51
CA GLN A 55 -12.34 11.61 -3.79
C GLN A 55 -11.38 12.47 -2.95
N ASN A 56 -11.05 12.00 -1.75
CA ASN A 56 -10.27 12.73 -0.77
C ASN A 56 -8.82 12.26 -0.77
N ILE A 57 -7.94 13.16 -0.33
CA ILE A 57 -6.50 12.93 -0.09
C ILE A 57 -6.14 13.43 1.31
N ASN A 58 -4.95 13.09 1.79
CA ASN A 58 -4.45 13.50 3.11
C ASN A 58 -5.38 13.14 4.28
N ILE A 59 -6.06 11.99 4.18
CA ILE A 59 -6.92 11.47 5.24
C ILE A 59 -6.04 10.96 6.39
N PRO A 60 -6.23 11.43 7.63
CA PRO A 60 -5.41 11.00 8.76
C PRO A 60 -5.55 9.51 9.05
N LYS A 61 -4.46 8.88 9.48
CA LYS A 61 -4.43 7.46 9.85
C LYS A 61 -5.51 7.08 10.87
N ASN A 62 -5.69 7.89 11.91
CA ASN A 62 -6.69 7.60 12.96
C ASN A 62 -8.11 7.56 12.39
N THR A 63 -8.43 8.43 11.45
CA THR A 63 -9.71 8.44 10.73
C THR A 63 -9.89 7.17 9.90
N VAL A 64 -8.84 6.69 9.23
CA VAL A 64 -8.88 5.42 8.49
C VAL A 64 -9.14 4.24 9.43
N ILE A 65 -8.43 4.21 10.56
CA ILE A 65 -8.61 3.15 11.57
C ILE A 65 -10.05 3.12 12.06
N GLU A 66 -10.56 4.27 12.50
CA GLU A 66 -11.93 4.40 13.00
C GLU A 66 -12.96 3.94 11.95
N ASN A 67 -12.85 4.44 10.72
CA ASN A 67 -13.80 4.12 9.66
C ASN A 67 -13.81 2.63 9.32
N ILE A 68 -12.63 2.03 9.14
CA ILE A 68 -12.51 0.61 8.78
C ILE A 68 -12.91 -0.29 9.95
N ASP A 69 -12.47 0.01 11.17
CA ASP A 69 -12.75 -0.85 12.32
C ASP A 69 -14.20 -0.80 12.75
N ASN A 70 -14.89 0.33 12.58
CA ASN A 70 -16.33 0.46 12.88
C ASN A 70 -17.24 -0.09 11.78
N ASN A 71 -16.74 -0.30 10.55
CA ASN A 71 -17.54 -0.79 9.43
C ASN A 71 -17.80 -2.32 9.45
N ARG A 72 -18.19 -2.89 10.60
CA ARG A 72 -18.26 -4.36 10.82
C ARG A 72 -19.58 -5.02 10.49
N GLY A 73 -20.66 -4.25 10.38
CA GLY A 73 -22.01 -4.80 10.33
C GLY A 73 -22.28 -5.73 11.50
N LYS A 74 -22.72 -6.95 11.22
CA LYS A 74 -23.00 -7.98 12.24
C LYS A 74 -21.79 -8.88 12.56
N ARG A 75 -20.61 -8.64 11.97
CA ARG A 75 -19.42 -9.50 12.20
C ARG A 75 -18.87 -9.32 13.60
N GLY A 76 -18.64 -10.46 14.28
CA GLY A 76 -18.03 -10.48 15.60
C GLY A 76 -16.58 -9.97 15.59
N ILE A 77 -16.09 -9.49 16.73
CA ILE A 77 -14.75 -8.88 16.87
C ILE A 77 -13.59 -9.83 16.55
N LYS A 78 -13.84 -11.15 16.55
CA LYS A 78 -12.85 -12.19 16.24
C LYS A 78 -12.67 -12.42 14.74
N GLU A 79 -13.53 -11.87 13.90
CA GLU A 79 -13.40 -11.94 12.45
C GLU A 79 -12.64 -10.72 11.93
N SER A 80 -11.89 -10.85 10.84
CA SER A 80 -11.34 -9.66 10.20
C SER A 80 -12.45 -8.88 9.50
N ASN A 81 -12.39 -7.55 9.58
CA ASN A 81 -13.34 -6.68 8.92
C ASN A 81 -12.87 -6.11 7.57
N PHE A 82 -11.59 -6.27 7.23
CA PHE A 82 -11.02 -5.69 6.02
C PHE A 82 -10.05 -6.67 5.35
N TYR A 83 -9.66 -6.38 4.11
CA TYR A 83 -8.57 -7.05 3.41
C TYR A 83 -7.71 -6.01 2.72
N MET A 84 -6.54 -6.42 2.22
CA MET A 84 -5.64 -5.53 1.49
C MET A 84 -5.69 -5.80 -0.01
N VAL A 85 -5.59 -4.73 -0.79
CA VAL A 85 -5.25 -4.77 -2.21
C VAL A 85 -3.90 -4.09 -2.36
N ASN A 86 -2.95 -4.77 -2.96
CA ASN A 86 -1.61 -4.23 -3.19
C ASN A 86 -1.39 -4.07 -4.68
N ILE A 87 -1.05 -2.84 -5.10
CA ILE A 87 -0.70 -2.53 -6.49
C ILE A 87 0.80 -2.29 -6.52
N SER A 88 1.50 -3.10 -7.31
CA SER A 88 2.95 -3.08 -7.43
C SER A 88 3.32 -2.96 -8.91
N PRO A 89 3.59 -1.74 -9.40
CA PRO A 89 4.19 -1.54 -10.70
C PRO A 89 5.57 -2.19 -10.73
N SER A 90 5.86 -2.90 -11.83
CA SER A 90 7.19 -3.45 -12.07
C SER A 90 8.23 -2.34 -12.25
N TYR A 91 9.50 -2.70 -12.09
CA TYR A 91 10.60 -1.76 -12.31
C TYR A 91 10.53 -1.04 -13.67
N LEU A 92 10.21 -1.78 -14.75
CA LEU A 92 10.11 -1.22 -16.09
C LEU A 92 8.94 -0.23 -16.22
N GLU A 93 7.82 -0.51 -15.55
CA GLU A 93 6.68 0.40 -15.52
C GLU A 93 7.02 1.68 -14.76
N GLN A 94 7.65 1.57 -13.60
CA GLN A 94 8.06 2.75 -12.83
C GLN A 94 9.05 3.62 -13.62
N LYS A 95 10.04 3.00 -14.26
CA LYS A 95 11.00 3.69 -15.12
C LYS A 95 10.30 4.38 -16.30
N HIS A 96 9.30 3.74 -16.90
CA HIS A 96 8.52 4.35 -17.97
C HIS A 96 7.76 5.58 -17.49
N LEU A 97 7.09 5.49 -16.34
CA LEU A 97 6.32 6.60 -15.76
C LEU A 97 7.22 7.79 -15.41
N LEU A 98 8.36 7.55 -14.76
CA LEU A 98 9.33 8.60 -14.46
C LEU A 98 9.85 9.28 -15.72
N LYS A 99 10.17 8.52 -16.77
CA LYS A 99 10.59 9.10 -18.05
C LYS A 99 9.51 10.01 -18.65
N ARG A 100 8.23 9.66 -18.52
CA ARG A 100 7.12 10.50 -18.99
C ARG A 100 7.00 11.79 -18.17
N ILE A 101 7.17 11.68 -16.85
CA ILE A 101 7.20 12.84 -15.95
C ILE A 101 8.36 13.76 -16.33
N ASP A 102 9.56 13.22 -16.56
CA ASP A 102 10.73 13.99 -16.96
C ASP A 102 10.49 14.77 -18.24
N GLN A 103 9.96 14.11 -19.28
CA GLN A 103 9.62 14.75 -20.55
C GLN A 103 8.61 15.89 -20.36
N PHE A 104 7.56 15.65 -19.57
CA PHE A 104 6.56 16.67 -19.27
C PHE A 104 7.17 17.88 -18.53
N LEU A 105 8.04 17.64 -17.55
CA LEU A 105 8.68 18.70 -16.78
C LEU A 105 9.67 19.49 -17.63
N GLU A 106 10.46 18.82 -18.47
CA GLU A 106 11.37 19.48 -19.42
C GLU A 106 10.60 20.41 -20.38
N ASP A 107 9.51 19.94 -20.98
CA ASP A 107 8.67 20.73 -21.87
C ASP A 107 8.06 21.94 -21.14
N LYS A 108 7.53 21.73 -19.93
CA LYS A 108 6.93 22.81 -19.13
C LYS A 108 7.97 23.86 -18.71
N MET A 109 9.12 23.43 -18.22
CA MET A 109 10.21 24.32 -17.82
C MET A 109 10.73 25.15 -19.00
N LYS A 110 10.84 24.54 -20.19
CA LYS A 110 11.26 25.23 -21.40
C LYS A 110 10.25 26.29 -21.85
N ASN A 111 8.96 25.95 -21.85
CA ASN A 111 7.90 26.85 -22.29
C ASN A 111 7.68 28.02 -21.32
N GLU A 112 7.75 27.76 -20.01
CA GLU A 112 7.51 28.75 -18.96
C GLU A 112 8.79 29.45 -18.47
N LYS A 113 9.97 29.10 -19.04
CA LYS A 113 11.30 29.61 -18.64
C LYS A 113 11.59 29.44 -17.14
N ILE A 114 11.12 28.35 -16.55
CA ILE A 114 11.33 28.01 -15.14
C ILE A 114 12.68 27.30 -14.96
N LYS A 115 13.43 27.66 -13.92
CA LYS A 115 14.59 26.89 -13.44
C LYS A 115 14.29 26.36 -12.06
N LEU A 116 14.35 25.04 -11.90
CA LEU A 116 14.23 24.34 -10.61
C LEU A 116 15.61 23.84 -10.20
N PHE A 117 15.88 23.82 -8.90
CA PHE A 117 17.04 23.13 -8.35
C PHE A 117 16.79 21.61 -8.37
N ASP A 118 17.86 20.80 -8.38
CA ASP A 118 17.76 19.33 -8.45
C ASP A 118 16.84 18.74 -7.38
N LYS A 119 16.83 19.34 -6.19
CA LYS A 119 15.97 18.93 -5.07
C LYS A 119 14.50 19.21 -5.33
N ASP A 120 14.16 20.37 -5.87
CA ASP A 120 12.78 20.72 -6.20
C ASP A 120 12.26 19.86 -7.34
N LEU A 121 13.12 19.58 -8.33
CA LEU A 121 12.79 18.67 -9.42
C LEU A 121 12.50 17.25 -8.92
N ALA A 122 13.30 16.74 -7.99
CA ALA A 122 13.06 15.44 -7.36
C ALA A 122 11.74 15.42 -6.57
N ASN A 123 11.42 16.48 -5.83
CA ASN A 123 10.16 16.60 -5.09
C ASN A 123 8.95 16.62 -6.04
N VAL A 124 9.02 17.41 -7.12
CA VAL A 124 7.95 17.48 -8.13
C VAL A 124 7.74 16.11 -8.79
N ARG A 125 8.83 15.40 -9.13
CA ARG A 125 8.76 14.03 -9.66
C ARG A 125 8.05 13.09 -8.70
N ASP A 126 8.39 13.12 -7.42
CA ASP A 126 7.77 12.27 -6.40
C ASP A 126 6.27 12.54 -6.27
N VAL A 127 5.89 13.82 -6.19
CA VAL A 127 4.48 14.24 -6.12
C VAL A 127 3.70 13.76 -7.34
N MET A 128 4.24 13.95 -8.56
CA MET A 128 3.59 13.51 -9.79
C MET A 128 3.47 11.99 -9.86
N MET A 129 4.51 11.24 -9.47
CA MET A 129 4.48 9.78 -9.48
C MET A 129 3.44 9.24 -8.49
N ARG A 130 3.34 9.84 -7.30
CA ARG A 130 2.31 9.49 -6.30
C ARG A 130 0.91 9.78 -6.84
N ASP A 131 0.70 10.93 -7.47
CA ASP A 131 -0.60 11.29 -8.04
C ASP A 131 -1.02 10.31 -9.16
N MET A 132 -0.09 9.97 -10.06
CA MET A 132 -0.35 8.98 -11.11
C MET A 132 -0.77 7.62 -10.54
N LEU A 133 -0.07 7.13 -9.50
CA LEU A 133 -0.39 5.85 -8.89
C LEU A 133 -1.66 5.88 -8.06
N MET A 134 -1.93 6.98 -7.35
CA MET A 134 -3.20 7.20 -6.65
C MET A 134 -4.37 7.15 -7.63
N ASN A 135 -4.29 7.89 -8.74
CA ASN A 135 -5.37 7.94 -9.73
C ASN A 135 -5.54 6.59 -10.45
N TYR A 136 -4.44 5.92 -10.80
CA TYR A 136 -4.51 4.55 -11.30
C TYR A 136 -5.19 3.60 -10.28
N SER A 137 -4.89 3.75 -8.99
CA SER A 137 -5.50 2.94 -7.93
C SER A 137 -7.01 3.18 -7.83
N ARG A 138 -7.48 4.42 -8.00
CA ARG A 138 -8.92 4.73 -8.06
C ARG A 138 -9.60 4.03 -9.24
N GLU A 139 -8.98 4.04 -10.41
CA GLU A 139 -9.49 3.32 -11.59
C GLU A 139 -9.52 1.79 -11.37
N VAL A 140 -8.48 1.24 -10.73
CA VAL A 140 -8.50 -0.18 -10.32
C VAL A 140 -9.67 -0.48 -9.38
N MET A 141 -9.97 0.40 -8.42
CA MET A 141 -11.07 0.21 -7.48
C MET A 141 -12.45 0.36 -8.14
N LYS A 142 -12.58 1.18 -9.18
CA LYS A 142 -13.79 1.24 -10.05
C LYS A 142 -14.02 -0.08 -10.78
N GLU A 143 -13.00 -0.61 -11.44
CA GLU A 143 -13.11 -1.91 -12.12
C GLU A 143 -13.33 -3.06 -11.13
N TYR A 144 -12.70 -2.99 -9.96
CA TYR A 144 -12.94 -3.93 -8.87
C TYR A 144 -14.42 -3.93 -8.43
N ALA A 145 -15.02 -2.74 -8.27
CA ALA A 145 -16.43 -2.62 -7.89
C ALA A 145 -17.37 -3.22 -8.95
N LYS A 146 -17.10 -2.99 -10.23
CA LYS A 146 -17.91 -3.52 -11.35
C LYS A 146 -17.90 -5.05 -11.43
N ASN A 147 -16.85 -5.70 -10.91
CA ASN A 147 -16.74 -7.17 -10.91
C ASN A 147 -17.60 -7.85 -9.83
N PHE A 148 -18.20 -7.10 -8.90
CA PHE A 148 -19.30 -7.62 -8.11
C PHE A 148 -20.54 -7.64 -8.99
N ASP A 149 -20.80 -8.76 -9.65
CA ASP A 149 -22.00 -9.02 -10.45
C ASP A 149 -23.26 -9.04 -9.55
N ARG A 150 -23.61 -7.87 -9.01
CA ARG A 150 -24.61 -7.65 -7.96
C ARG A 150 -25.18 -6.25 -8.05
N GLU A 151 -26.38 -6.13 -7.48
CA GLU A 151 -27.07 -4.85 -7.34
C GLU A 151 -27.42 -4.58 -5.88
N ILE A 152 -27.39 -3.31 -5.49
CA ILE A 152 -27.88 -2.80 -4.21
C ILE A 152 -29.07 -1.91 -4.54
N ASN A 153 -30.27 -2.29 -4.08
CA ASN A 153 -31.51 -1.57 -4.36
C ASN A 153 -31.77 -1.34 -5.87
N GLY A 154 -31.49 -2.36 -6.71
CA GLY A 154 -31.67 -2.29 -8.16
C GLY A 154 -30.64 -1.43 -8.90
N LYS A 155 -29.56 -1.00 -8.22
CA LYS A 155 -28.44 -0.28 -8.82
C LYS A 155 -27.18 -1.14 -8.79
N LYS A 156 -26.45 -1.17 -9.90
CA LYS A 156 -25.14 -1.83 -9.95
C LYS A 156 -24.20 -1.24 -8.92
N ILE A 157 -23.34 -2.10 -8.38
CA ILE A 157 -22.29 -1.68 -7.46
C ILE A 157 -21.26 -0.82 -8.18
N THR A 158 -20.91 0.30 -7.55
CA THR A 158 -19.83 1.20 -7.96
C THR A 158 -18.80 1.33 -6.84
N ASP A 159 -17.67 1.97 -7.15
CA ASP A 159 -16.64 2.28 -6.17
C ASP A 159 -17.15 3.17 -5.03
N GLU A 160 -18.22 3.96 -5.25
CA GLU A 160 -18.89 4.74 -4.21
C GLU A 160 -19.47 3.86 -3.10
N ASN A 161 -19.82 2.60 -3.40
CA ASN A 161 -20.29 1.66 -2.38
C ASN A 161 -19.13 1.13 -1.53
N LEU A 162 -17.89 1.17 -2.01
CA LEU A 162 -16.73 0.64 -1.30
C LEU A 162 -16.26 1.60 -0.22
N MET A 163 -15.87 1.05 0.93
CA MET A 163 -15.06 1.79 1.91
C MET A 163 -13.63 1.29 1.80
N TYR A 164 -12.76 2.11 1.20
CA TYR A 164 -11.35 1.81 1.09
C TYR A 164 -10.49 3.05 1.35
N TYR A 165 -9.27 2.80 1.79
CA TYR A 165 -8.25 3.83 1.98
C TYR A 165 -6.92 3.32 1.43
N GLY A 166 -6.32 4.10 0.53
CA GLY A 166 -5.05 3.80 -0.12
C GLY A 166 -3.92 4.70 0.37
N ARG A 167 -2.68 4.21 0.28
CA ARG A 167 -1.47 5.02 0.47
C ARG A 167 -0.40 4.58 -0.51
N VAL A 168 0.30 5.56 -1.10
CA VAL A 168 1.43 5.33 -1.99
C VAL A 168 2.70 5.30 -1.15
N GLU A 169 3.35 4.14 -1.13
CA GLU A 169 4.62 3.90 -0.48
C GLU A 169 5.76 3.96 -1.49
N THR A 170 6.90 4.48 -1.07
CA THR A 170 8.07 4.70 -1.95
C THR A 170 9.29 3.90 -1.54
N GLN A 171 9.23 3.20 -0.39
CA GLN A 171 10.40 2.59 0.21
C GLN A 171 10.18 1.09 0.44
N ARG A 172 11.18 0.28 0.07
CA ARG A 172 11.42 -1.02 0.69
C ARG A 172 12.86 -1.05 1.17
N THR A 173 13.05 -1.23 2.46
CA THR A 173 14.37 -1.58 2.99
C THR A 173 14.72 -3.02 2.64
N TYR A 174 16.01 -3.33 2.74
CA TYR A 174 16.41 -4.71 2.89
C TYR A 174 16.06 -5.19 4.31
N ASN A 175 15.18 -6.18 4.42
CA ASN A 175 14.79 -6.74 5.72
C ASN A 175 15.79 -7.81 6.20
N PHE A 176 15.71 -8.21 7.47
CA PHE A 176 16.63 -9.19 8.05
C PHE A 176 16.60 -10.59 7.41
N LYS A 177 15.51 -10.92 6.68
CA LYS A 177 15.32 -12.19 5.98
C LYS A 177 15.82 -12.16 4.54
N ASP A 178 16.12 -10.99 3.99
CA ASP A 178 16.60 -10.86 2.61
C ASP A 178 17.92 -11.64 2.46
N SER A 179 18.01 -12.49 1.43
CA SER A 179 19.14 -13.41 1.28
C SER A 179 20.49 -12.68 1.20
N GLN A 180 20.52 -11.51 0.57
CA GLN A 180 21.72 -10.66 0.44
C GLN A 180 22.15 -10.09 1.80
N VAL A 181 21.20 -9.70 2.66
CA VAL A 181 21.47 -9.27 4.04
C VAL A 181 22.07 -10.41 4.86
N LEU A 182 21.49 -11.61 4.77
CA LEU A 182 21.98 -12.79 5.48
C LEU A 182 23.40 -13.17 5.07
N VAL A 183 23.74 -13.07 3.77
CA VAL A 183 25.10 -13.34 3.29
C VAL A 183 26.08 -12.26 3.75
N ASN A 184 25.73 -10.98 3.60
CA ASN A 184 26.58 -9.88 4.06
C ASN A 184 26.81 -9.91 5.57
N LYS A 185 25.79 -10.27 6.38
CA LYS A 185 25.93 -10.44 7.84
C LYS A 185 26.98 -11.52 8.19
N LYS A 186 27.10 -12.58 7.39
CA LYS A 186 28.16 -13.59 7.55
C LYS A 186 29.52 -13.07 7.11
N LEU A 187 29.58 -12.27 6.03
CA LEU A 187 30.82 -11.66 5.55
C LEU A 187 31.37 -10.62 6.53
N PHE A 188 30.54 -9.75 7.10
CA PHE A 188 30.95 -8.78 8.13
C PHE A 188 31.59 -9.48 9.34
N LYS A 189 30.96 -10.55 9.87
CA LYS A 189 31.55 -11.35 10.95
C LYS A 189 32.90 -11.98 10.59
N LYS A 190 33.11 -12.33 9.32
CA LYS A 190 34.42 -12.84 8.85
C LYS A 190 35.45 -11.73 8.77
N ILE A 191 35.06 -10.54 8.28
CA ILE A 191 35.92 -9.35 8.21
C ILE A 191 36.40 -8.97 9.62
N GLU A 192 35.49 -8.88 10.59
CA GLU A 192 35.82 -8.54 12.00
C GLU A 192 36.84 -9.51 12.64
N LYS A 193 36.80 -10.79 12.27
CA LYS A 193 37.69 -11.82 12.80
C LYS A 193 39.02 -11.95 12.06
N THR A 194 39.17 -11.30 10.91
CA THR A 194 40.35 -11.43 10.05
C THR A 194 41.35 -10.33 10.38
N LYS A 195 42.64 -10.69 10.55
CA LYS A 195 43.74 -9.72 10.76
C LYS A 195 44.54 -9.41 9.50
N ASP A 196 44.49 -10.29 8.50
CA ASP A 196 45.19 -10.11 7.22
C ASP A 196 44.48 -9.07 6.34
N VAL A 197 45.17 -7.97 6.08
CA VAL A 197 44.69 -6.85 5.26
C VAL A 197 44.33 -7.26 3.83
N LYS A 198 45.09 -8.15 3.20
CA LYS A 198 44.79 -8.62 1.83
C LYS A 198 43.50 -9.43 1.82
N ARG A 199 43.31 -10.27 2.84
CA ARG A 199 42.10 -11.08 2.99
C ARG A 199 40.87 -10.24 3.32
N ILE A 200 41.02 -9.20 4.15
CA ILE A 200 39.95 -8.22 4.43
C ILE A 200 39.48 -7.56 3.13
N LYS A 201 40.41 -7.11 2.27
CA LYS A 201 40.07 -6.45 1.00
C LYS A 201 39.22 -7.35 0.08
N ILE A 202 39.61 -8.62 -0.08
CA ILE A 202 38.85 -9.60 -0.88
C ILE A 202 37.44 -9.81 -0.30
N LEU A 203 37.31 -9.89 1.03
CA LEU A 203 36.02 -10.06 1.69
C LEU A 203 35.12 -8.82 1.54
N GLN A 204 35.69 -7.62 1.55
CA GLN A 204 34.97 -6.37 1.30
C GLN A 204 34.49 -6.26 -0.15
N GLU A 205 35.31 -6.68 -1.12
CA GLU A 205 34.92 -6.74 -2.53
C GLU A 205 33.82 -7.79 -2.80
N SER A 206 33.72 -8.81 -1.96
CA SER A 206 32.69 -9.87 -2.04
C SER A 206 31.35 -9.48 -1.39
N LEU A 207 31.23 -8.30 -0.78
CA LEU A 207 29.97 -7.84 -0.18
C LEU A 207 28.95 -7.52 -1.28
N TYR A 208 27.73 -8.02 -1.13
CA TYR A 208 26.63 -7.63 -2.01
C TYR A 208 26.34 -6.14 -1.83
N LYS A 209 26.31 -5.43 -2.95
CA LYS A 209 25.94 -4.02 -3.03
C LYS A 209 24.62 -3.88 -3.76
N ASP A 210 23.84 -2.90 -3.36
CA ASP A 210 22.66 -2.50 -4.09
C ASP A 210 23.10 -2.04 -5.48
N TYR A 211 22.47 -2.59 -6.51
CA TYR A 211 22.90 -2.36 -7.89
C TYR A 211 22.78 -0.89 -8.31
N PHE A 212 21.84 -0.14 -7.71
CA PHE A 212 21.54 1.23 -8.10
C PHE A 212 22.24 2.25 -7.20
N SER A 213 22.18 2.08 -5.88
CA SER A 213 22.86 3.02 -4.97
C SER A 213 24.35 2.73 -4.84
N GLY A 214 24.79 1.50 -5.17
CA GLY A 214 26.16 1.05 -4.94
C GLY A 214 26.48 0.83 -3.46
N GLU A 215 25.52 1.04 -2.56
CA GLU A 215 25.69 0.87 -1.12
C GLU A 215 25.77 -0.60 -0.73
N VAL A 216 26.55 -0.93 0.29
CA VAL A 216 26.60 -2.30 0.79
C VAL A 216 25.29 -2.66 1.48
N ILE A 217 24.67 -3.74 1.03
CA ILE A 217 23.36 -4.19 1.50
C ILE A 217 23.46 -4.64 2.97
N LYS A 218 22.69 -4.00 3.84
CA LYS A 218 22.49 -4.37 5.24
C LYS A 218 21.01 -4.28 5.59
N GLU A 219 20.63 -4.89 6.70
CA GLU A 219 19.30 -4.72 7.26
C GLU A 219 19.02 -3.22 7.48
N GLY A 220 17.86 -2.75 7.02
CA GLY A 220 17.46 -1.34 7.12
C GLY A 220 17.99 -0.42 6.03
N VAL A 221 18.90 -0.87 5.15
CA VAL A 221 19.39 -0.07 4.02
C VAL A 221 18.28 0.07 2.98
N ALA A 222 18.11 1.28 2.44
CA ALA A 222 17.17 1.55 1.34
C ALA A 222 17.58 0.79 0.08
N LYS A 223 16.63 0.15 -0.59
CA LYS A 223 16.85 -0.37 -1.94
C LYS A 223 17.03 0.84 -2.87
N GLY A 224 18.10 0.87 -3.66
CA GLY A 224 18.41 1.98 -4.57
C GLY A 224 17.49 2.03 -5.80
N VAL A 225 16.63 1.03 -5.95
CA VAL A 225 15.59 0.97 -6.97
C VAL A 225 14.42 1.85 -6.55
N VAL A 226 13.91 2.67 -7.46
CA VAL A 226 12.60 3.32 -7.33
C VAL A 226 11.54 2.26 -6.99
N ASN A 227 10.85 2.41 -5.86
CA ASN A 227 9.95 1.38 -5.35
C ASN A 227 8.58 1.93 -4.94
N TYR A 228 7.95 2.61 -5.88
CA TYR A 228 6.57 3.00 -5.70
C TYR A 228 5.65 1.79 -5.71
N HIS A 229 4.81 1.67 -4.68
CA HIS A 229 3.75 0.70 -4.60
C HIS A 229 2.59 1.27 -3.80
N VAL A 230 1.40 0.69 -3.94
CA VAL A 230 0.20 1.17 -3.26
C VAL A 230 -0.36 0.07 -2.39
N HIS A 231 -0.61 0.40 -1.13
CA HIS A 231 -1.39 -0.42 -0.21
C HIS A 231 -2.78 0.18 -0.10
N ILE A 232 -3.81 -0.64 -0.30
CA ILE A 232 -5.21 -0.25 -0.13
C ILE A 232 -5.85 -1.17 0.90
N VAL A 233 -6.35 -0.59 1.98
CA VAL A 233 -7.16 -1.29 2.97
C VAL A 233 -8.62 -1.15 2.56
N VAL A 234 -9.31 -2.27 2.38
CA VAL A 234 -10.70 -2.30 1.92
C VAL A 234 -11.58 -2.98 2.96
N SER A 235 -12.63 -2.30 3.41
CA SER A 235 -13.65 -2.90 4.26
C SER A 235 -14.36 -4.03 3.53
N ARG A 236 -14.73 -5.08 4.25
CA ARG A 236 -15.55 -6.17 3.71
C ARG A 236 -17.02 -5.81 3.55
N HIS A 237 -17.45 -4.65 4.04
CA HIS A 237 -18.79 -4.14 3.89
C HIS A 237 -18.82 -2.84 3.12
N ASP A 238 -19.96 -2.58 2.49
CA ASP A 238 -20.26 -1.31 1.86
C ASP A 238 -20.32 -0.15 2.88
N ARG A 239 -20.51 1.08 2.38
CA ARG A 239 -20.55 2.31 3.18
C ARG A 239 -21.85 2.53 3.95
N THR A 240 -22.86 1.67 3.81
CA THR A 240 -24.17 1.83 4.47
C THR A 240 -24.05 1.95 5.98
N ASN A 241 -24.52 3.03 6.62
CA ASN A 241 -24.29 3.25 8.05
C ASN A 241 -25.00 2.25 8.96
N ASP A 242 -26.24 1.87 8.64
CA ASP A 242 -27.01 0.93 9.45
C ASP A 242 -26.37 -0.48 9.42
N PRO A 243 -25.90 -1.01 10.57
CA PRO A 243 -25.25 -2.32 10.63
C PRO A 243 -26.13 -3.48 10.15
N ARG A 244 -27.47 -3.32 10.16
CA ARG A 244 -28.40 -4.38 9.75
C ARG A 244 -28.57 -4.50 8.24
N SER A 245 -28.36 -3.41 7.51
CA SER A 245 -28.52 -3.32 6.05
C SER A 245 -27.20 -3.33 5.27
N LYS A 246 -26.04 -3.35 5.95
CA LYS A 246 -24.73 -3.51 5.31
C LYS A 246 -24.63 -4.78 4.47
N ILE A 247 -24.01 -4.65 3.30
CA ILE A 247 -23.80 -5.70 2.32
C ILE A 247 -22.32 -6.05 2.26
N SER A 248 -21.98 -7.34 2.20
CA SER A 248 -20.59 -7.76 2.14
C SER A 248 -20.02 -7.70 0.72
N LEU A 249 -19.05 -6.81 0.52
CA LEU A 249 -18.29 -6.57 -0.72
C LEU A 249 -16.85 -7.11 -0.59
N SER A 250 -16.72 -8.43 -0.50
CA SER A 250 -15.41 -9.11 -0.39
C SER A 250 -15.22 -10.10 -1.56
N PRO A 251 -14.00 -10.29 -2.09
CA PRO A 251 -13.73 -11.10 -3.29
C PRO A 251 -14.22 -12.56 -3.20
N MET A 252 -14.48 -13.05 -1.98
CA MET A 252 -14.88 -14.44 -1.71
C MET A 252 -16.23 -14.57 -0.99
N SER A 253 -17.01 -13.49 -0.87
CA SER A 253 -18.34 -13.61 -0.24
C SER A 253 -19.27 -14.36 -1.19
N LYS A 254 -19.76 -15.55 -0.81
CA LYS A 254 -20.89 -16.18 -1.53
C LYS A 254 -22.12 -15.30 -1.30
N TYR A 255 -22.80 -14.91 -2.37
CA TYR A 255 -24.10 -14.25 -2.26
C TYR A 255 -25.07 -15.24 -1.60
N ARG A 256 -25.58 -14.90 -0.42
CA ARG A 256 -26.86 -15.44 0.03
C ARG A 256 -27.87 -14.43 -0.49
N GLU A 257 -28.68 -14.82 -1.46
CA GLU A 257 -29.96 -14.13 -1.69
C GLU A 257 -30.60 -13.97 -0.31
N GLN A 258 -30.66 -12.73 0.18
CA GLN A 258 -31.63 -12.45 1.21
C GLN A 258 -32.96 -12.66 0.50
N ASN A 259 -33.58 -13.81 0.74
CA ASN A 259 -35.02 -13.96 0.58
C ASN A 259 -35.67 -12.91 1.49
N SER A 260 -35.75 -11.66 1.00
CA SER A 260 -36.64 -10.66 1.53
C SER A 260 -38.05 -11.13 1.20
N GLN A 261 -38.59 -11.98 2.08
CA GLN A 261 -40.00 -12.26 2.13
C GLN A 261 -40.74 -10.94 2.33
N LEU A 262 -41.38 -10.47 1.27
CA LEU A 262 -42.49 -9.54 1.32
C LEU A 262 -43.59 -10.17 0.45
N ASN A 263 -44.68 -10.57 1.11
CA ASN A 263 -45.89 -11.20 0.57
C ASN A 263 -45.82 -12.69 0.19
N ASN A 264 -45.59 -13.52 1.20
CA ASN A 264 -46.45 -14.67 1.53
C ASN A 264 -46.85 -15.70 0.44
N GLN A 265 -46.02 -16.00 -0.57
CA GLN A 265 -46.17 -17.24 -1.35
C GLN A 265 -44.81 -17.84 -1.73
N ASN A 266 -44.52 -19.02 -1.19
CA ASN A 266 -43.44 -19.89 -1.66
C ASN A 266 -43.85 -20.48 -3.01
N ILE A 267 -43.09 -20.21 -4.07
CA ILE A 267 -43.15 -21.02 -5.29
C ILE A 267 -41.89 -21.89 -5.29
N LEU A 268 -42.06 -23.13 -4.81
CA LEU A 268 -41.14 -24.22 -5.12
C LEU A 268 -41.32 -24.61 -6.59
N ALA A 269 -40.23 -24.76 -7.32
CA ALA A 269 -40.15 -25.65 -8.49
C ALA A 269 -38.68 -26.04 -8.75
N PRO A 270 -38.40 -27.13 -9.47
CA PRO A 270 -38.01 -28.47 -8.99
C PRO A 270 -36.52 -28.77 -9.34
N LYS A 271 -35.84 -29.82 -8.88
CA LYS A 271 -36.18 -31.17 -8.39
C LYS A 271 -35.38 -31.50 -7.13
#